data_AF-X1TRY2-F1
#
_entry.id   AF-X1TRY2-F1
#
_cell.length_a   1.000
_cell.length_b   1.000
_cell.length_c   1.000
_cell.angle_alpha   90.00
_cell.angle_beta   90.00
_cell.angle_gamma   90.00
#
_symmetry.space_group_name_H-M   'P 1'
#
loop_
_entity.id
_entity.type
_entity.pdbx_description
1 polymer ?
#
loop_
_entity_poly.entity_id
_entity_poly.type
_entity_poly.pdbx_seq_one_letter_code
_entity_poly.pdbx_strand_id
1 'polypeptide(L)'
;IYSEVMATYIGAAVVDTVMTGSPYTPLKDGRLVQLKLVVYGSAATALIEGVVVTVTSPLWGVPVTVATSGGGLRTAPTLPIPTGIQNCDVPVKTGTKIACEFRNVTADTPVTVEATLIGVFEG
;
A
#
# COMPACT_ATOMS: atom_id res chain seq x y z
N ILE A 1 3.86 -18.05 -9.71
CA ILE A 1 3.49 -16.67 -9.31
C ILE A 1 2.06 -16.67 -8.81
N TYR A 2 1.82 -16.13 -7.62
CA TYR A 2 0.48 -15.96 -7.02
C TYR A 2 0.39 -14.59 -6.34
N SER A 3 -0.81 -14.12 -6.00
CA SER A 3 -1.01 -12.83 -5.33
C SER A 3 -1.92 -12.95 -4.11
N GLU A 4 -1.63 -12.19 -3.07
CA GLU A 4 -2.40 -12.21 -1.82
C GLU A 4 -2.61 -10.79 -1.27
N VAL A 5 -3.74 -10.58 -0.60
CA VAL A 5 -3.99 -9.36 0.17
C VAL A 5 -3.12 -9.41 1.42
N MET A 6 -2.14 -8.51 1.50
CA MET A 6 -1.23 -8.43 2.63
C MET A 6 -1.84 -7.63 3.78
N ALA A 7 -2.48 -6.52 3.47
CA ALA A 7 -3.06 -5.62 4.46
C ALA A 7 -4.11 -4.67 3.86
N THR A 8 -4.99 -4.16 4.70
CA THR A 8 -5.98 -3.14 4.35
C THR A 8 -5.88 -1.95 5.30
N TYR A 9 -6.26 -0.77 4.83
CA TYR A 9 -6.28 0.45 5.64
C TYR A 9 -7.53 1.26 5.35
N ILE A 10 -8.18 1.74 6.42
CA ILE A 10 -9.29 2.69 6.35
C ILE A 10 -8.97 3.82 7.31
N GLY A 11 -8.73 5.02 6.80
CA GLY A 11 -8.38 6.15 7.65
C GLY A 11 -7.74 7.32 6.89
N ALA A 12 -7.30 8.32 7.65
CA ALA A 12 -6.77 9.59 7.14
C ALA A 12 -5.38 9.93 7.73
N ALA A 13 -4.57 8.92 8.07
CA ALA A 13 -3.27 9.18 8.70
C ALA A 13 -2.30 9.88 7.75
N VAL A 14 -1.55 10.85 8.28
CA VAL A 14 -0.47 11.58 7.57
C VAL A 14 0.93 11.16 8.03
N VAL A 15 0.99 10.26 9.01
CA VAL A 15 2.20 9.60 9.49
C VAL A 15 2.06 8.09 9.27
N ASP A 16 3.18 7.39 9.14
CA ASP A 16 3.20 5.94 8.92
C ASP A 16 2.41 5.23 10.02
N THR A 17 1.32 4.59 9.61
CA THR A 17 0.37 3.94 10.50
C THR A 17 0.20 2.48 10.08
N VAL A 18 0.29 1.58 11.05
CA VAL A 18 0.17 0.14 10.82
C VAL A 18 -1.18 -0.20 10.18
N MET A 19 -1.14 -0.93 9.07
CA MET A 19 -2.32 -1.40 8.36
C MET A 19 -2.98 -2.59 9.07
N THR A 20 -4.28 -2.80 8.90
CA THR A 20 -4.97 -4.01 9.36
C THR A 20 -4.46 -5.23 8.60
N GLY A 21 -4.15 -6.31 9.31
CA GLY A 21 -3.49 -7.50 8.74
C GLY A 21 -1.95 -7.47 8.81
N SER A 22 -1.37 -6.33 9.18
CA SER A 22 0.06 -6.19 9.48
C SER A 22 0.37 -6.60 10.94
N PRO A 23 1.48 -7.31 11.21
CA PRO A 23 2.44 -7.82 10.23
C PRO A 23 1.89 -9.04 9.47
N TYR A 24 2.06 -9.01 8.16
CA TYR A 24 1.73 -10.11 7.26
C TYR A 24 2.72 -11.27 7.41
N THR A 25 2.22 -12.50 7.31
CA THR A 25 3.04 -13.71 7.31
C THR A 25 2.88 -14.44 5.96
N PRO A 26 3.96 -14.60 5.18
CA PRO A 26 3.92 -15.32 3.90
C PRO A 26 3.50 -16.78 4.07
N LEU A 27 2.72 -17.29 3.12
CA LEU A 27 2.28 -18.69 3.10
C LEU A 27 3.33 -19.67 2.59
N LYS A 28 4.28 -19.20 1.78
CA LYS A 28 5.36 -20.00 1.20
C LYS A 28 6.67 -19.21 1.18
N ASP A 29 7.76 -19.96 1.17
CA ASP A 29 9.09 -19.43 0.90
C ASP A 29 9.19 -19.03 -0.59
N GLY A 30 9.96 -17.99 -0.88
CA GLY A 30 10.11 -17.49 -2.24
C GLY A 30 10.58 -16.05 -2.29
N ARG A 31 10.00 -15.28 -3.22
CA ARG A 31 10.31 -13.88 -3.49
C ARG A 31 9.03 -13.07 -3.62
N LEU A 32 9.06 -11.84 -3.13
CA LEU A 32 8.05 -10.83 -3.41
C LEU A 32 8.56 -10.07 -4.64
N VAL A 33 7.83 -10.19 -5.75
CA VAL A 33 8.23 -9.67 -7.07
C VAL A 33 7.53 -8.37 -7.42
N GLN A 34 6.39 -8.09 -6.80
CA GLN A 34 5.63 -6.86 -7.03
C GLN A 34 4.70 -6.55 -5.87
N LEU A 35 4.51 -5.26 -5.58
CA LEU A 35 3.44 -4.75 -4.74
C LEU A 35 2.44 -3.99 -5.60
N LYS A 36 1.16 -4.17 -5.29
CA LYS A 36 0.06 -3.40 -5.88
C LYS A 36 -0.70 -2.71 -4.76
N LEU A 37 -0.97 -1.43 -4.95
CA LEU A 37 -1.73 -0.61 -4.04
C LEU A 37 -3.01 -0.15 -4.74
N VAL A 38 -4.14 -0.63 -4.24
CA VAL A 38 -5.46 -0.27 -4.75
C VAL A 38 -6.13 0.66 -3.75
N VAL A 39 -6.64 1.79 -4.23
CA VAL A 39 -7.11 2.89 -3.38
C VAL A 39 -8.44 3.38 -3.87
N TYR A 40 -9.36 3.56 -2.93
CA TYR A 40 -10.71 4.07 -3.17
C TYR A 40 -11.01 5.21 -2.20
N GLY A 41 -11.70 6.23 -2.70
CA GLY A 41 -12.31 7.25 -1.86
C GLY A 41 -13.71 6.79 -1.44
N SER A 42 -14.06 7.00 -0.17
CA SER A 42 -15.41 6.72 0.33
C SER A 42 -16.47 7.77 -0.11
N ALA A 43 -16.03 8.86 -0.75
CA ALA A 43 -16.89 9.90 -1.30
C ALA A 43 -16.35 10.45 -2.63
N ALA A 44 -17.24 10.85 -3.54
CA ALA A 44 -16.88 11.43 -4.84
C ALA A 44 -16.08 12.75 -4.73
N THR A 45 -16.18 13.43 -3.59
CA THR A 45 -15.43 14.66 -3.26
C THR A 45 -14.13 14.39 -2.49
N ALA A 46 -13.82 13.13 -2.14
CA ALA A 46 -12.60 12.80 -1.43
C ALA A 46 -11.39 13.04 -2.34
N LEU A 47 -10.61 14.08 -2.01
CA LEU A 47 -9.39 14.42 -2.72
C LEU A 47 -8.24 13.55 -2.22
N ILE A 48 -7.90 12.51 -2.98
CA ILE A 48 -6.72 11.70 -2.71
C ILE A 48 -5.55 12.29 -3.52
N GLU A 49 -4.68 13.04 -2.84
CA GLU A 49 -3.52 13.69 -3.47
C GLU A 49 -2.41 12.65 -3.73
N GLY A 50 -1.88 12.07 -2.67
CA GLY A 50 -0.92 10.99 -2.73
C GLY A 50 -1.07 10.07 -1.54
N VAL A 51 -0.79 8.80 -1.74
CA VAL A 51 -0.73 7.81 -0.67
C VAL A 51 0.47 6.91 -0.87
N VAL A 52 1.08 6.51 0.25
CA VAL A 52 2.27 5.68 0.26
C VAL A 52 2.06 4.55 1.26
N VAL A 53 2.43 3.34 0.85
CA VAL A 53 2.57 2.20 1.74
C VAL A 53 4.04 1.81 1.78
N THR A 54 4.59 1.78 2.99
CA THR A 54 5.94 1.30 3.27
C THR A 54 5.86 -0.11 3.83
N VAL A 55 6.60 -1.03 3.21
CA VAL A 55 6.64 -2.43 3.60
C VAL A 55 8.05 -2.77 4.06
N THR A 56 8.17 -3.38 5.23
CA THR A 56 9.46 -3.74 5.83
C THR A 56 9.48 -5.19 6.29
N SER A 57 10.65 -5.82 6.23
CA SER A 57 10.86 -7.15 6.77
C SER A 57 12.28 -7.26 7.34
N PRO A 58 12.51 -8.04 8.41
CA PRO A 58 13.85 -8.30 8.93
C PRO A 58 14.79 -8.97 7.92
N LEU A 59 14.25 -9.61 6.87
CA LEU A 59 15.04 -10.23 5.81
C LEU A 59 15.53 -9.24 4.76
N TRP A 60 15.01 -8.01 4.77
CA TRP A 60 15.28 -7.02 3.74
C TRP A 60 16.27 -5.99 4.30
N GLY A 61 17.30 -5.66 3.53
CA GLY A 61 18.22 -4.58 3.89
C GLY A 61 17.64 -3.18 3.66
N VAL A 62 16.51 -3.08 2.95
CA VAL A 62 15.83 -1.83 2.61
C VAL A 62 14.31 -2.00 2.65
N PRO A 63 13.54 -0.95 2.99
CA PRO A 63 12.09 -0.94 2.86
C PRO A 63 11.68 -0.96 1.37
N VAL A 64 10.52 -1.56 1.08
CA VAL A 64 9.88 -1.49 -0.23
C VAL A 64 8.69 -0.55 -0.12
N THR A 65 8.60 0.45 -0.99
CA THR A 65 7.50 1.43 -0.99
C THR A 65 6.65 1.29 -2.24
N VAL A 66 5.34 1.36 -2.09
CA VAL A 66 4.40 1.48 -3.22
C VAL A 66 3.53 2.70 -3.00
N ALA A 67 3.30 3.45 -4.06
CA ALA A 67 2.55 4.70 -4.00
C ALA A 67 1.54 4.77 -5.14
N THR A 68 0.47 5.54 -4.90
CA THR A 68 -0.41 6.02 -5.96
C THR A 68 -0.87 7.42 -5.62
N SER A 69 -1.36 8.12 -6.62
CA SER A 69 -1.82 9.51 -6.54
C SER A 69 -3.09 9.67 -7.34
N GLY A 70 -4.06 10.40 -6.78
CA GLY A 70 -5.20 10.88 -7.56
C GLY A 70 -4.81 12.12 -8.38
N GLY A 71 -5.80 12.71 -9.04
CA GLY A 71 -5.59 13.85 -9.93
C GLY A 71 -5.22 15.17 -9.24
N GLY A 72 -5.33 15.27 -7.90
CA GLY A 72 -4.92 16.45 -7.13
C GLY A 72 -5.70 17.75 -7.40
N LEU A 73 -6.66 17.75 -8.33
CA LEU A 73 -7.44 18.93 -8.71
C LEU A 73 -8.72 19.03 -7.86
N ARG A 74 -8.90 20.17 -7.18
CA ARG A 74 -10.03 20.43 -6.25
C ARG A 74 -11.33 20.86 -6.90
N THR A 75 -11.25 21.29 -8.16
CA THR A 75 -12.36 21.94 -8.88
C THR A 75 -12.89 21.11 -10.04
N ALA A 76 -12.35 19.90 -10.24
CA ALA A 76 -12.71 19.00 -11.33
C ALA A 76 -13.19 17.65 -10.78
N PRO A 77 -14.04 16.91 -11.53
CA PRO A 77 -14.47 15.57 -11.14
C PRO A 77 -13.28 14.65 -10.85
N THR A 78 -13.42 13.82 -9.82
CA THR A 78 -12.40 12.84 -9.46
C THR A 78 -12.24 11.81 -10.57
N LEU A 79 -11.07 11.80 -11.22
CA LEU A 79 -10.70 10.73 -12.14
C LEU A 79 -10.42 9.43 -11.35
N PRO A 80 -10.61 8.25 -11.97
CA PRO A 80 -10.25 6.99 -11.33
C PRO A 80 -8.80 7.01 -10.84
N ILE A 81 -8.60 6.63 -9.58
CA ILE A 81 -7.25 6.57 -9.00
C ILE A 81 -6.54 5.37 -9.61
N PRO A 82 -5.35 5.56 -10.22
CA PRO A 82 -4.61 4.45 -10.80
C PRO A 82 -4.18 3.48 -9.70
N THR A 83 -4.08 2.20 -10.05
CA THR A 83 -3.45 1.22 -9.15
C THR A 83 -1.96 1.53 -9.07
N GLY A 84 -1.44 1.72 -7.86
CA GLY A 84 0.00 1.85 -7.63
C GLY A 84 0.66 0.50 -7.85
N ILE A 85 1.74 0.46 -8.63
CA ILE A 85 2.50 -0.76 -8.91
C ILE A 85 3.97 -0.48 -8.63
N GLN A 86 4.56 -1.26 -7.73
CA GLN A 86 5.99 -1.25 -7.49
C GLN A 86 6.56 -2.63 -7.78
N ASN A 87 7.50 -2.70 -8.73
CA ASN A 87 8.29 -3.91 -8.92
C ASN A 87 9.37 -3.95 -7.83
N CYS A 88 9.55 -5.13 -7.24
CA CYS A 88 10.58 -5.39 -6.24
C CYS A 88 11.12 -6.80 -6.44
N ASP A 89 12.25 -7.12 -5.82
CA ASP A 89 12.77 -8.49 -5.78
C ASP A 89 13.42 -8.67 -4.42
N VAL A 90 12.61 -9.10 -3.45
CA VAL A 90 13.05 -9.28 -2.07
C VAL A 90 12.71 -10.68 -1.58
N PRO A 91 13.60 -11.31 -0.79
CA PRO A 91 13.40 -12.67 -0.31
C PRO A 91 12.25 -12.73 0.70
N VAL A 92 11.51 -13.83 0.66
CA VAL A 92 10.35 -14.06 1.52
C VAL A 92 10.48 -15.45 2.13
N LYS A 93 10.23 -15.54 3.44
CA LYS A 93 10.29 -16.81 4.17
C LYS A 93 9.08 -16.94 5.07
N THR A 94 8.48 -18.13 5.06
CA THR A 94 7.39 -18.51 5.95
C THR A 94 7.78 -18.29 7.40
N GLY A 95 6.89 -17.68 8.17
CA GLY A 95 7.14 -17.31 9.57
C GLY A 95 7.93 -16.01 9.77
N THR A 96 8.46 -15.40 8.70
CA THR A 96 9.03 -14.05 8.79
C THR A 96 7.93 -13.01 8.65
N LYS A 97 7.87 -12.09 9.62
CA LYS A 97 6.89 -11.01 9.64
C LYS A 97 7.26 -9.91 8.64
N ILE A 98 6.25 -9.43 7.91
CA ILE A 98 6.34 -8.30 6.99
C ILE A 98 5.42 -7.19 7.51
N ALA A 99 5.98 -6.09 7.99
CA ALA A 99 5.21 -4.95 8.45
C ALA A 99 4.78 -4.08 7.26
N CYS A 100 3.52 -3.66 7.26
CA CYS A 100 2.93 -2.77 6.27
C CYS A 100 2.39 -1.54 6.97
N GLU A 101 2.85 -0.35 6.57
CA GLU A 101 2.47 0.93 7.13
C GLU A 101 1.98 1.86 6.03
N PHE A 102 0.91 2.60 6.30
CA PHE A 102 0.25 3.49 5.36
C PHE A 102 0.37 4.94 5.82
N ARG A 103 0.52 5.86 4.86
CA ARG A 103 0.34 7.30 5.09
C ARG A 103 -0.25 8.01 3.86
N ASN A 104 -1.04 9.05 4.13
CA ASN A 104 -1.39 10.07 3.16
C ASN A 104 -0.22 11.04 2.98
N VAL A 105 0.00 11.45 1.74
CA VAL A 105 0.93 12.51 1.35
C VAL A 105 0.08 13.64 0.78
N THR A 106 -0.16 14.65 1.61
CA THR A 106 -1.00 15.80 1.28
C THR A 106 -0.50 17.05 1.98
N ALA A 107 -0.69 18.22 1.37
CA ALA A 107 -0.44 19.51 2.00
C ALA A 107 -1.62 20.02 2.83
N ASP A 108 -2.76 19.33 2.79
CA ASP A 108 -4.04 19.80 3.30
C ASP A 108 -4.68 18.78 4.26
N THR A 109 -5.93 19.05 4.66
CA THR A 109 -6.66 18.14 5.55
C THR A 109 -6.81 16.77 4.87
N PRO A 110 -6.25 15.69 5.46
CA PRO A 110 -6.29 14.37 4.86
C PRO A 110 -7.72 13.84 4.83
N VAL A 111 -8.05 13.12 3.75
CA VAL A 111 -9.34 12.45 3.60
C VAL A 111 -9.24 10.99 4.06
N THR A 112 -10.36 10.43 4.49
CA THR A 112 -10.44 9.00 4.75
C THR A 112 -10.35 8.24 3.43
N VAL A 113 -9.35 7.37 3.33
CA VAL A 113 -9.15 6.49 2.17
C VAL A 113 -9.32 5.04 2.57
N GLU A 114 -9.74 4.24 1.61
CA GLU A 114 -9.74 2.78 1.70
C GLU A 114 -8.63 2.25 0.80
N ALA A 115 -7.63 1.61 1.39
CA ALA A 115 -6.48 1.09 0.68
C ALA A 115 -6.33 -0.41 0.89
N THR A 116 -6.03 -1.14 -0.18
CA THR A 116 -5.71 -2.57 -0.17
C THR A 116 -4.31 -2.76 -0.73
N LEU A 117 -3.42 -3.32 0.08
CA LEU A 117 -2.08 -3.73 -0.33
C LEU A 117 -2.10 -5.20 -0.76
N ILE A 118 -1.65 -5.46 -1.98
CA ILE A 118 -1.55 -6.79 -2.56
C ILE A 118 -0.07 -7.09 -2.86
N GLY A 119 0.41 -8.22 -2.36
CA GLY A 119 1.72 -8.76 -2.70
C GLY A 119 1.61 -9.77 -3.84
N VAL A 120 2.53 -9.71 -4.79
CA VAL A 120 2.72 -10.72 -5.84
C VAL A 120 3.99 -11.50 -5.52
N PHE A 121 3.84 -12.80 -5.34
CA PHE A 121 4.88 -13.70 -4.87
C PHE A 121 5.26 -14.73 -5.94
N GLU A 122 6.54 -15.09 -5.97
CA GLU A 122 7.12 -16.14 -6.79
C GLU A 122 7.83 -17.15 -5.89
N GLY A 123 7.42 -18.42 -5.96
CA GLY A 123 7.95 -19.53 -5.17
C GLY A 123 7.37 -20.86 -5.64
#